data_AF-A0A2G6GII6-F1
#
_entry.id   AF-A0A2G6GII6-F1
#
_cell.length_a   1.000
_cell.length_b   1.000
_cell.length_c   1.000
_cell.angle_alpha   90.00
_cell.angle_beta   90.00
_cell.angle_gamma   90.00
#
_symmetry.space_group_name_H-M   'P 1'
#
loop_
_entity.id
_entity.type
_entity.pdbx_description
1 polymer ?
#
loop_
_entity_poly.entity_id
_entity_poly.type
_entity_poly.pdbx_seq_one_letter_code
_entity_poly.pdbx_strand_id
1 'polypeptide(L)'
;MLGDIFSIIVLLILTFLPFLLWGYLFSYIDDSKFSRKRFLAGIFGGAISVFPILYMDKFFELFDFRYLNIFYYTFNIATIDSVFELGLSLTLSIVTISIFILFFYLKLFSKLKKVFFTHILIFIFFIFSLSLFLYFVNLFLQNFQSITGLNETVIYFGDIIFNSIRLIIFYYIIVGFVEETTKHFNFLGTSFLYIKSVKSGVLYAIFIALGFSFVENILYLYGNFIKLGLTSELVQIYFLRSIFSVVVHILCSSIVAYYFSRALLTYRKNNLNFPFIKVFFLGLFIGILLHAIFDITLTLGFSFVILIYFMFGYFYVTSIFYKE
;
A
#
# COMPACT_ATOMS: atom_id res chain seq x y z
N MET A 1 1.97 32.38 -5.22
CA MET A 1 2.42 31.75 -6.49
C MET A 1 3.92 31.48 -6.55
N LEU A 2 4.82 32.48 -6.54
CA LEU A 2 6.28 32.23 -6.56
C LEU A 2 6.81 31.56 -5.28
N GLY A 3 6.28 31.93 -4.11
CA GLY A 3 6.61 31.30 -2.83
C GLY A 3 6.18 29.83 -2.73
N ASP A 4 5.03 29.49 -3.33
CA ASP A 4 4.50 28.11 -3.34
C ASP A 4 5.35 27.20 -4.23
N ILE A 5 5.77 27.69 -5.40
CA ILE A 5 6.66 26.97 -6.31
C ILE A 5 8.02 26.72 -5.65
N PHE A 6 8.61 27.74 -5.01
CA PHE A 6 9.88 27.59 -4.30
C PHE A 6 9.79 26.55 -3.18
N SER A 7 8.71 26.57 -2.40
CA SER A 7 8.50 25.62 -1.31
C SER A 7 8.35 24.19 -1.82
N ILE A 8 7.65 24.00 -2.94
CA ILE A 8 7.54 22.69 -3.61
C ILE A 8 8.93 22.20 -4.06
N ILE A 9 9.79 23.05 -4.63
CA ILE A 9 11.12 22.56 -5.07
C ILE A 9 12.00 22.22 -3.87
N VAL A 10 11.91 22.97 -2.76
CA VAL A 10 12.63 22.64 -1.52
C VAL A 10 12.16 21.30 -0.97
N LEU A 11 10.85 21.08 -0.87
CA LEU A 11 10.29 19.80 -0.43
C LEU A 11 10.69 18.66 -1.36
N LEU A 12 10.70 18.87 -2.68
CA LEU A 12 11.18 17.89 -3.66
C LEU A 12 12.65 17.54 -3.43
N ILE A 13 13.52 18.52 -3.21
CA ILE A 13 14.95 18.27 -2.94
C ILE A 13 15.12 17.48 -1.65
N LEU A 14 14.37 17.85 -0.60
CA LEU A 14 14.42 17.17 0.69
C LEU A 14 13.95 15.72 0.60
N THR A 15 12.85 15.43 -0.09
CA THR A 15 12.33 14.06 -0.25
C THR A 15 13.15 13.23 -1.23
N PHE A 16 13.84 13.85 -2.17
CA PHE A 16 14.64 13.16 -3.18
C PHE A 16 15.91 12.51 -2.61
N LEU A 17 16.53 13.11 -1.61
CA LEU A 17 17.78 12.59 -1.03
C LEU A 17 17.59 11.21 -0.34
N PRO A 18 16.65 11.02 0.62
CA PRO A 18 16.37 9.71 1.21
C PRO A 18 15.99 8.67 0.17
N PHE A 19 15.18 9.08 -0.81
CA PHE A 19 14.74 8.24 -1.92
C PHE A 19 15.92 7.69 -2.74
N LEU A 20 16.87 8.54 -3.11
CA LEU A 20 18.08 8.13 -3.83
C LEU A 20 18.98 7.24 -2.99
N LEU A 21 19.15 7.56 -1.69
CA LEU A 21 19.98 6.76 -0.78
C LEU A 21 19.44 5.34 -0.67
N TRP A 22 18.14 5.17 -0.43
CA TRP A 22 17.52 3.84 -0.37
C TRP A 22 17.58 3.11 -1.71
N GLY A 23 17.30 3.80 -2.82
CA GLY A 23 17.42 3.22 -4.16
C GLY A 23 18.83 2.71 -4.47
N TYR A 24 19.86 3.46 -4.07
CA TYR A 24 21.26 3.05 -4.21
C TYR A 24 21.61 1.86 -3.31
N LEU A 25 21.22 1.89 -2.03
CA LEU A 25 21.48 0.82 -1.08
C LEU A 25 20.91 -0.52 -1.56
N PHE A 26 19.65 -0.57 -1.96
CA PHE A 26 19.05 -1.82 -2.44
C PHE A 26 19.58 -2.28 -3.79
N SER A 27 19.98 -1.34 -4.66
CA SER A 27 20.68 -1.73 -5.88
C SER A 27 22.05 -2.35 -5.59
N TYR A 28 22.76 -1.86 -4.58
CA TYR A 28 24.06 -2.41 -4.19
C TYR A 28 23.92 -3.80 -3.59
N ILE A 29 22.90 -4.01 -2.75
CA ILE A 29 22.61 -5.30 -2.10
C ILE A 29 22.28 -6.42 -3.11
N ASP A 30 21.70 -6.11 -4.26
CA ASP A 30 21.30 -7.11 -5.27
C ASP A 30 22.48 -7.67 -6.10
N ASP A 31 23.70 -7.09 -6.00
CA ASP A 31 24.91 -7.46 -6.76
C ASP A 31 24.69 -7.64 -8.28
N SER A 32 23.58 -7.09 -8.82
CA SER A 32 23.28 -7.08 -10.23
C SER A 32 23.63 -5.72 -10.81
N LYS A 33 24.09 -5.67 -12.07
CA LYS A 33 24.33 -4.40 -12.75
C LYS A 33 23.06 -3.55 -12.67
N PHE A 34 23.14 -2.42 -11.96
CA PHE A 34 22.03 -1.48 -11.82
C PHE A 34 21.51 -1.15 -13.21
N SER A 35 20.34 -1.67 -13.54
CA SER A 35 19.69 -1.29 -14.79
C SER A 35 18.87 -0.07 -14.47
N ARG A 36 19.40 1.09 -14.85
CA ARG A 36 18.69 2.38 -14.77
C ARG A 36 17.26 2.27 -15.31
N LYS A 37 17.03 1.46 -16.34
CA LYS A 37 15.68 1.21 -16.90
C LYS A 37 14.76 0.48 -15.92
N ARG A 38 15.25 -0.56 -15.22
CA ARG A 38 14.49 -1.34 -14.23
C ARG A 38 14.12 -0.46 -13.03
N PHE A 39 15.08 0.29 -12.52
CA PHE A 39 14.86 1.25 -11.44
C PHE A 39 13.80 2.29 -11.83
N LEU A 40 14.02 3.03 -12.92
CA LEU A 40 13.08 4.06 -13.35
C LEU A 40 11.67 3.51 -13.59
N ALA A 41 11.53 2.33 -14.22
CA ALA A 41 10.22 1.72 -14.42
C ALA A 41 9.49 1.43 -13.09
N GLY A 42 10.21 0.88 -12.10
CA GLY A 42 9.65 0.64 -10.77
C GLY A 42 9.23 1.93 -10.07
N ILE A 43 10.09 2.96 -10.10
CA ILE A 43 9.79 4.27 -9.51
C ILE A 43 8.55 4.90 -10.14
N PHE A 44 8.48 4.95 -11.48
CA PHE A 44 7.32 5.50 -12.18
C PHE A 44 6.06 4.68 -11.91
N GLY A 45 6.16 3.34 -11.86
CA GLY A 45 5.04 2.48 -11.47
C GLY A 45 4.55 2.77 -10.05
N GLY A 46 5.47 2.95 -9.09
CA GLY A 46 5.16 3.34 -7.72
C GLY A 46 4.46 4.69 -7.64
N ALA A 47 4.95 5.70 -8.38
CA ALA A 47 4.31 7.02 -8.45
C ALA A 47 2.87 6.94 -8.99
N ILE A 48 2.63 6.13 -10.03
CA ILE A 48 1.29 5.91 -10.58
C ILE A 48 0.37 5.22 -9.56
N SER A 49 0.89 4.32 -8.73
CA SER A 49 0.11 3.61 -7.70
C SER A 49 -0.50 4.53 -6.64
N VAL A 50 0.07 5.72 -6.41
CA VAL A 50 -0.46 6.67 -5.41
C VAL A 50 -1.75 7.35 -5.92
N PHE A 51 -1.88 7.52 -7.24
CA PHE A 51 -2.97 8.31 -7.82
C PHE A 51 -4.38 7.78 -7.49
N PRO A 52 -4.67 6.46 -7.61
CA PRO A 52 -5.97 5.96 -7.23
C PRO A 52 -6.31 6.19 -5.75
N ILE A 53 -5.34 6.15 -4.84
CA ILE A 53 -5.66 6.34 -3.41
C ILE A 53 -6.11 7.77 -3.13
N LEU A 54 -5.47 8.76 -3.76
CA LEU A 54 -5.70 10.17 -3.48
C LEU A 54 -6.91 10.77 -4.20
N TYR A 55 -7.18 10.32 -5.42
CA TYR A 55 -8.12 10.99 -6.31
C TYR A 55 -9.34 10.15 -6.63
N MET A 56 -9.38 8.88 -6.22
CA MET A 56 -10.50 8.01 -6.54
C MET A 56 -11.80 8.45 -5.87
N ASP A 57 -11.73 8.98 -4.64
CA ASP A 57 -12.90 9.56 -3.98
C ASP A 57 -13.48 10.74 -4.78
N LYS A 58 -12.64 11.74 -5.09
CA LYS A 58 -13.01 12.89 -5.94
C LYS A 58 -13.50 12.48 -7.33
N PHE A 59 -12.90 11.44 -7.90
CA PHE A 59 -13.32 10.89 -9.19
C PHE A 59 -14.72 10.28 -9.08
N PHE A 60 -15.02 9.50 -8.03
CA PHE A 60 -16.34 8.92 -7.83
C PHE A 60 -17.40 9.97 -7.47
N GLU A 61 -17.04 11.00 -6.71
CA GLU A 61 -17.91 12.15 -6.46
C GLU A 61 -18.29 12.88 -7.76
N LEU A 62 -17.33 13.09 -8.67
CA LEU A 62 -17.56 13.78 -9.95
C LEU A 62 -18.65 13.09 -10.81
N PHE A 63 -18.77 11.77 -10.69
CA PHE A 63 -19.74 10.97 -11.44
C PHE A 63 -20.93 10.47 -10.60
N ASP A 64 -21.09 10.96 -9.36
CA ASP A 64 -22.09 10.52 -8.37
C ASP A 64 -22.12 8.98 -8.17
N PHE A 65 -20.96 8.35 -8.27
CA PHE A 65 -20.80 6.91 -8.09
C PHE A 65 -20.63 6.55 -6.61
N ARG A 66 -21.67 6.78 -5.81
CA ARG A 66 -21.67 6.49 -4.36
C ARG A 66 -21.30 5.03 -4.04
N TYR A 67 -21.72 4.10 -4.88
CA TYR A 67 -21.42 2.66 -4.74
C TYR A 67 -19.92 2.32 -4.92
N LEU A 68 -19.15 3.19 -5.58
CA LEU A 68 -17.71 3.02 -5.76
C LEU A 68 -16.90 3.60 -4.60
N ASN A 69 -17.50 4.45 -3.77
CA ASN A 69 -16.82 5.07 -2.64
C ASN A 69 -16.63 4.06 -1.49
N ILE A 70 -15.47 3.42 -1.42
CA ILE A 70 -15.14 2.44 -0.38
C ILE A 70 -15.20 3.08 1.02
N PHE A 71 -14.79 4.34 1.15
CA PHE A 71 -14.73 4.99 2.45
C PHE A 71 -16.12 5.18 3.03
N TYR A 72 -17.11 5.57 2.21
CA TYR A 72 -18.52 5.62 2.62
C TYR A 72 -19.00 4.32 3.28
N TYR A 73 -18.69 3.16 2.69
CA TYR A 73 -19.07 1.87 3.27
C TYR A 73 -18.24 1.49 4.49
N THR A 74 -16.99 1.94 4.56
CA THR A 74 -16.10 1.68 5.70
C THR A 74 -16.64 2.31 6.99
N PHE A 75 -17.24 3.50 6.91
CA PHE A 75 -17.88 4.16 8.05
C PHE A 75 -19.16 3.46 8.52
N ASN A 76 -19.81 2.70 7.64
CA ASN A 76 -21.12 2.10 7.87
C ASN A 76 -21.09 0.59 8.17
N ILE A 77 -19.91 0.02 8.46
CA ILE A 77 -19.78 -1.40 8.82
C ILE A 77 -20.47 -1.67 10.16
N ALA A 78 -21.63 -2.35 10.11
CA ALA A 78 -22.42 -2.72 11.28
C ALA A 78 -22.96 -4.15 11.20
N THR A 79 -23.48 -4.54 10.03
CA THR A 79 -24.13 -5.83 9.76
C THR A 79 -23.39 -6.62 8.68
N ILE A 80 -23.76 -7.88 8.50
CA ILE A 80 -23.22 -8.71 7.41
C ILE A 80 -23.52 -8.09 6.03
N ASP A 81 -24.69 -7.47 5.85
CA ASP A 81 -25.08 -6.82 4.61
C ASP A 81 -24.16 -5.63 4.28
N SER A 82 -23.87 -4.77 5.27
CA SER A 82 -22.93 -3.65 5.08
C SER A 82 -21.51 -4.10 4.69
N VAL A 83 -21.10 -5.28 5.16
CA VAL A 83 -19.81 -5.89 4.80
C VAL A 83 -19.81 -6.43 3.37
N PHE A 84 -20.94 -6.95 2.89
CA PHE A 84 -21.10 -7.34 1.49
C PHE A 84 -21.13 -6.12 0.56
N GLU A 85 -21.80 -5.03 0.96
CA GLU A 85 -21.80 -3.77 0.22
C GLU A 85 -20.37 -3.20 0.10
N LEU A 86 -19.60 -3.21 1.20
CA LEU A 86 -18.19 -2.88 1.18
C LEU A 86 -17.40 -3.78 0.21
N GLY A 87 -17.64 -5.10 0.24
CA GLY A 87 -16.99 -6.05 -0.67
C GLY A 87 -17.29 -5.77 -2.15
N LEU A 88 -18.52 -5.36 -2.47
CA LEU A 88 -18.90 -4.96 -3.81
C LEU A 88 -18.20 -3.65 -4.22
N SER A 89 -18.15 -2.67 -3.32
CA SER A 89 -17.44 -1.40 -3.54
C SER A 89 -15.93 -1.61 -3.77
N LEU A 90 -15.30 -2.47 -2.96
CA LEU A 90 -13.90 -2.89 -3.12
C LEU A 90 -13.67 -3.57 -4.47
N THR A 91 -14.58 -4.46 -4.88
CA THR A 91 -14.49 -5.15 -6.17
C THR A 91 -14.47 -4.16 -7.34
N LEU A 92 -15.41 -3.22 -7.34
CA LEU A 92 -15.50 -2.23 -8.40
C LEU A 92 -14.30 -1.27 -8.42
N SER A 93 -13.79 -0.92 -7.23
CA SER A 93 -12.59 -0.09 -7.09
C SER A 93 -11.36 -0.78 -7.65
N ILE A 94 -11.19 -2.10 -7.41
CA ILE A 94 -10.07 -2.86 -8.00
C ILE A 94 -10.17 -2.92 -9.51
N VAL A 95 -11.36 -3.12 -10.05
CA VAL A 95 -11.56 -3.09 -11.51
C VAL A 95 -11.15 -1.73 -12.06
N THR A 96 -11.57 -0.64 -11.43
CA THR A 96 -11.22 0.74 -11.81
C THR A 96 -9.71 0.97 -11.73
N ILE A 97 -9.07 0.61 -10.62
CA ILE A 97 -7.61 0.68 -10.41
C ILE A 97 -6.87 -0.11 -11.48
N SER A 98 -7.33 -1.33 -11.76
CA SER A 98 -6.67 -2.22 -12.72
C SER A 98 -6.75 -1.67 -14.15
N ILE A 99 -7.89 -1.10 -14.54
CA ILE A 99 -8.07 -0.45 -15.84
C ILE A 99 -7.19 0.80 -15.94
N PHE A 100 -7.20 1.65 -14.90
CA PHE A 100 -6.36 2.84 -14.82
C PHE A 100 -4.88 2.51 -14.97
N ILE A 101 -4.39 1.50 -14.23
CA ILE A 101 -2.98 1.07 -14.31
C ILE A 101 -2.68 0.49 -15.70
N LEU A 102 -3.56 -0.35 -16.25
CA LEU A 102 -3.36 -0.96 -17.57
C LEU A 102 -3.26 0.08 -18.69
N PHE A 103 -3.93 1.23 -18.55
CA PHE A 103 -3.82 2.36 -19.48
C PHE A 103 -2.38 2.90 -19.58
N PHE A 104 -1.60 2.92 -18.49
CA PHE A 104 -0.19 3.31 -18.54
C PHE A 104 0.71 2.28 -19.24
N TYR A 105 0.24 1.04 -19.41
CA TYR A 105 0.98 -0.06 -20.03
C TYR A 105 0.37 -0.53 -21.37
N LEU A 106 -0.32 0.36 -22.10
CA LEU A 106 -0.98 0.03 -23.37
C LEU A 106 -0.05 -0.62 -24.41
N LYS A 107 1.23 -0.21 -24.47
CA LYS A 107 2.22 -0.84 -25.36
C LYS A 107 2.45 -2.33 -25.07
N LEU A 108 2.18 -2.78 -23.84
CA LEU A 108 2.30 -4.16 -23.38
C LEU A 108 0.95 -4.85 -23.20
N PHE A 109 -0.16 -4.21 -23.62
CA PHE A 109 -1.52 -4.68 -23.40
C PHE A 109 -1.74 -6.14 -23.85
N SER A 110 -1.25 -6.51 -25.04
CA SER A 110 -1.41 -7.87 -25.57
C SER A 110 -0.82 -8.95 -24.67
N LYS A 111 0.29 -8.64 -23.98
CA LYS A 111 0.98 -9.54 -23.04
C LYS A 111 0.38 -9.49 -21.64
N LEU A 112 -0.10 -8.33 -21.21
CA LEU A 112 -0.54 -8.09 -19.83
C LEU A 112 -2.04 -8.33 -19.60
N LYS A 113 -2.90 -8.21 -20.61
CA LYS A 113 -4.37 -8.29 -20.45
C LYS A 113 -4.83 -9.55 -19.72
N LYS A 114 -4.27 -10.72 -20.08
CA LYS A 114 -4.61 -12.00 -19.45
C LYS A 114 -4.12 -12.05 -18.00
N VAL A 115 -2.92 -11.52 -17.75
CA VAL A 115 -2.34 -11.46 -16.39
C VAL A 115 -3.21 -10.58 -15.50
N PHE A 116 -3.52 -9.35 -15.93
CA PHE A 116 -4.37 -8.43 -15.20
C PHE A 116 -5.75 -9.03 -14.92
N PHE A 117 -6.42 -9.60 -15.94
CA PHE A 117 -7.72 -10.23 -15.76
C PHE A 117 -7.68 -11.38 -14.75
N THR A 118 -6.67 -12.26 -14.82
CA THR A 118 -6.50 -13.33 -13.82
C THR A 118 -6.32 -12.78 -12.42
N HIS A 119 -5.55 -11.69 -12.24
CA HIS A 119 -5.34 -11.12 -10.91
C HIS A 119 -6.58 -10.38 -10.41
N ILE A 120 -7.36 -9.72 -11.27
CA ILE A 120 -8.67 -9.17 -10.88
C ILE A 120 -9.56 -10.27 -10.29
N LEU A 121 -9.66 -11.44 -10.93
CA LEU A 121 -10.44 -12.57 -10.40
C LEU A 121 -9.89 -13.09 -9.05
N ILE A 122 -8.56 -13.17 -8.92
CA ILE A 122 -7.90 -13.56 -7.67
C ILE A 122 -8.22 -12.56 -6.56
N PHE A 123 -8.18 -11.25 -6.85
CA PHE A 123 -8.52 -10.20 -5.89
C PHE A 123 -10.01 -10.19 -5.53
N ILE A 124 -10.92 -10.50 -6.46
CA ILE A 124 -12.35 -10.68 -6.13
C ILE A 124 -12.54 -11.79 -5.09
N PHE A 125 -11.85 -12.93 -5.28
CA PHE A 125 -11.88 -14.01 -4.30
C PHE A 125 -11.23 -13.59 -2.96
N PHE A 126 -10.16 -12.78 -3.00
CA PHE A 126 -9.54 -12.23 -1.80
C PHE A 126 -10.47 -11.27 -1.06
N ILE A 127 -11.18 -10.38 -1.76
CA ILE A 127 -12.14 -9.45 -1.18
C ILE A 127 -13.24 -10.20 -0.46
N PHE A 128 -13.75 -11.29 -1.02
CA PHE A 128 -14.73 -12.12 -0.32
C PHE A 128 -14.17 -12.63 1.03
N SER A 129 -12.94 -13.13 1.04
CA SER A 129 -12.25 -13.54 2.27
C SER A 129 -12.01 -12.37 3.23
N LEU A 130 -11.64 -11.20 2.72
CA LEU A 130 -11.38 -10.00 3.52
C LEU A 130 -12.66 -9.45 4.14
N SER A 131 -13.76 -9.39 3.39
CA SER A 131 -15.09 -9.04 3.87
C SER A 131 -15.50 -9.97 5.01
N LEU A 132 -15.37 -11.29 4.84
CA LEU A 132 -15.70 -12.23 5.92
C LEU A 132 -14.81 -12.03 7.16
N PHE A 133 -13.52 -11.76 6.97
CA PHE A 133 -12.61 -11.42 8.06
C PHE A 133 -13.06 -10.14 8.79
N LEU A 134 -13.40 -9.07 8.06
CA LEU A 134 -13.88 -7.81 8.64
C LEU A 134 -15.19 -8.00 9.42
N TYR A 135 -16.09 -8.86 8.95
CA TYR A 135 -17.30 -9.23 9.68
C TYR A 135 -16.97 -9.87 11.03
N PHE A 136 -16.05 -10.85 11.06
CA PHE A 136 -15.62 -11.46 12.32
C PHE A 136 -14.89 -10.49 13.26
N VAL A 137 -14.07 -9.59 12.71
CA VAL A 137 -13.43 -8.52 13.49
C VAL A 137 -14.49 -7.58 14.08
N ASN A 138 -15.52 -7.23 13.32
CA ASN A 138 -16.64 -6.42 13.81
C ASN A 138 -17.35 -7.09 14.99
N LEU A 139 -17.69 -8.38 14.88
CA LEU A 139 -18.30 -9.14 15.97
C LEU A 139 -17.41 -9.17 17.22
N PHE A 140 -16.10 -9.40 17.03
CA PHE A 140 -15.14 -9.39 18.13
C PHE A 140 -15.08 -8.03 18.84
N LEU A 141 -14.99 -6.94 18.07
CA LEU A 141 -14.90 -5.58 18.60
C LEU A 141 -16.19 -5.15 19.32
N GLN A 142 -17.37 -5.51 18.79
CA GLN A 142 -18.66 -5.25 19.45
C GLN A 142 -18.75 -5.97 20.79
N ASN A 143 -18.36 -7.25 20.85
CA ASN A 143 -18.33 -8.02 22.09
C ASN A 143 -17.32 -7.44 23.09
N PHE A 144 -16.13 -7.06 22.62
CA PHE A 144 -15.10 -6.45 23.47
C PHE A 144 -15.55 -5.11 24.06
N GLN A 145 -16.19 -4.25 23.27
CA GLN A 145 -16.72 -2.97 23.73
C GLN A 145 -17.84 -3.17 24.77
N SER A 146 -18.74 -4.14 24.54
CA SER A 146 -19.79 -4.51 25.49
C SER A 146 -19.23 -4.95 26.85
N ILE A 147 -18.12 -5.69 26.85
CA ILE A 147 -17.46 -6.16 28.09
C ILE A 147 -16.71 -5.04 28.81
N THR A 148 -16.02 -4.18 28.07
CA THR A 148 -15.10 -3.19 28.65
C THR A 148 -15.78 -1.87 29.02
N GLY A 149 -16.97 -1.59 28.49
CA GLY A 149 -17.66 -0.32 28.72
C GLY A 149 -16.88 0.90 28.21
N LEU A 150 -15.92 0.70 27.30
CA LEU A 150 -15.13 1.80 26.73
C LEU A 150 -16.05 2.70 25.90
N ASN A 151 -16.17 3.95 26.34
CA ASN A 151 -16.89 5.00 25.61
C ASN A 151 -16.16 5.35 24.31
N GLU A 152 -16.93 5.82 23.33
CA GLU A 152 -16.43 6.34 22.06
C GLU A 152 -15.46 7.51 22.31
N THR A 153 -14.16 7.26 22.14
CA THR A 153 -13.14 8.31 22.13
C THR A 153 -13.07 8.93 20.75
N VAL A 154 -13.30 10.23 20.66
CA VAL A 154 -13.07 10.99 19.42
C VAL A 154 -11.57 11.23 19.26
N ILE A 155 -10.99 10.67 18.21
CA ILE A 155 -9.58 10.79 17.84
C ILE A 155 -9.50 11.52 16.51
N TYR A 156 -8.68 12.57 16.45
CA TYR A 156 -8.43 13.34 15.23
C TYR A 156 -7.13 12.87 14.59
N PHE A 157 -7.15 12.57 13.29
CA PHE A 157 -5.94 12.30 12.52
C PHE A 157 -5.99 12.96 11.15
N GLY A 158 -5.15 13.97 10.95
CA GLY A 158 -5.26 14.86 9.78
C GLY A 158 -6.61 15.56 9.77
N ASP A 159 -7.35 15.44 8.67
CA ASP A 159 -8.69 16.00 8.51
C ASP A 159 -9.81 14.98 8.81
N ILE A 160 -9.46 13.78 9.29
CA ILE A 160 -10.41 12.68 9.56
C ILE A 160 -10.73 12.63 11.05
N ILE A 161 -12.03 12.57 11.35
CA ILE A 161 -12.55 12.43 12.71
C ILE A 161 -12.95 10.97 12.92
N PHE A 162 -12.24 10.29 13.83
CA PHE A 162 -12.56 8.93 14.22
C PHE A 162 -13.35 8.92 15.52
N ASN A 163 -14.60 8.49 15.48
CA ASN A 163 -15.44 8.39 16.68
C ASN A 163 -15.28 7.04 17.41
N SER A 164 -14.49 6.10 16.87
CA SER A 164 -14.26 4.81 17.54
C SER A 164 -12.96 4.15 17.09
N ILE A 165 -12.38 3.32 17.97
CA ILE A 165 -11.24 2.44 17.65
C ILE A 165 -11.62 1.46 16.53
N ARG A 166 -12.87 0.99 16.50
CA ARG A 166 -13.41 0.15 15.41
C ARG A 166 -13.21 0.81 14.05
N LEU A 167 -13.54 2.09 13.95
CA LEU A 167 -13.44 2.83 12.71
C LEU A 167 -11.99 3.03 12.28
N ILE A 168 -11.08 3.31 13.22
CA ILE A 168 -9.63 3.39 12.97
C ILE A 168 -9.12 2.07 12.37
N ILE A 169 -9.48 0.93 12.98
CA ILE A 169 -9.06 -0.40 12.52
C ILE A 169 -9.55 -0.67 11.10
N PHE A 170 -10.85 -0.47 10.84
CA PHE A 170 -11.41 -0.73 9.51
C PHE A 170 -10.87 0.22 8.45
N TYR A 171 -10.74 1.51 8.77
CA TYR A 171 -10.17 2.49 7.87
C TYR A 171 -8.76 2.09 7.41
N TYR A 172 -7.86 1.78 8.34
CA TYR A 172 -6.48 1.45 7.97
C TYR A 172 -6.29 0.07 7.36
N ILE A 173 -7.16 -0.92 7.66
CA ILE A 173 -7.17 -2.19 6.91
C ILE A 173 -7.56 -1.93 5.45
N ILE A 174 -8.57 -1.09 5.21
CA ILE A 174 -9.04 -0.76 3.86
C ILE A 174 -8.01 0.08 3.11
N VAL A 175 -7.41 1.09 3.75
CA VAL A 175 -6.31 1.87 3.17
C VAL A 175 -5.15 0.94 2.80
N GLY A 176 -4.66 0.13 3.76
CA GLY A 176 -3.60 -0.85 3.52
C GLY A 176 -3.94 -1.83 2.39
N PHE A 177 -5.20 -2.24 2.25
CA PHE A 177 -5.67 -3.05 1.14
C PHE A 177 -5.53 -2.34 -0.21
N VAL A 178 -6.06 -1.12 -0.34
CA VAL A 178 -6.01 -0.35 -1.60
C VAL A 178 -4.56 -0.02 -1.97
N GLU A 179 -3.77 0.39 -0.97
CA GLU A 179 -2.33 0.63 -1.04
C GLU A 179 -1.54 -0.55 -1.61
N GLU A 180 -1.65 -1.73 -1.01
CA GLU A 180 -0.88 -2.89 -1.47
C GLU A 180 -1.43 -3.44 -2.80
N THR A 181 -2.73 -3.29 -3.06
CA THR A 181 -3.34 -3.68 -4.34
C THR A 181 -2.84 -2.82 -5.50
N THR A 182 -2.85 -1.50 -5.34
CA THR A 182 -2.37 -0.57 -6.38
C THR A 182 -0.88 -0.79 -6.68
N LYS A 183 -0.05 -1.00 -5.66
CA LYS A 183 1.38 -1.39 -5.82
C LYS A 183 1.50 -2.71 -6.57
N HIS A 184 0.70 -3.71 -6.21
CA HIS A 184 0.72 -5.03 -6.87
C HIS A 184 0.36 -4.95 -8.37
N PHE A 185 -0.68 -4.21 -8.75
CA PHE A 185 -1.04 -4.08 -10.17
C PHE A 185 0.04 -3.32 -10.98
N ASN A 186 0.68 -2.30 -10.40
CA ASN A 186 1.84 -1.67 -11.05
C ASN A 186 3.05 -2.61 -11.12
N PHE A 187 3.23 -3.48 -10.12
CA PHE A 187 4.22 -4.55 -10.15
C PHE A 187 3.97 -5.52 -11.30
N LEU A 188 2.71 -5.89 -11.54
CA LEU A 188 2.35 -6.70 -12.70
C LEU A 188 2.66 -6.00 -14.02
N GLY A 189 2.39 -4.69 -14.12
CA GLY A 189 2.63 -3.90 -15.33
C GLY A 189 4.11 -3.72 -15.67
N THR A 190 4.95 -3.45 -14.66
CA THR A 190 6.37 -3.11 -14.85
C THR A 190 7.29 -4.33 -14.85
N SER A 191 6.99 -5.32 -14.01
CA SER A 191 8.01 -6.24 -13.51
C SER A 191 7.72 -7.70 -13.78
N PHE A 192 6.44 -8.08 -13.93
CA PHE A 192 6.00 -9.48 -14.11
C PHE A 192 6.77 -10.27 -15.17
N LEU A 193 7.03 -9.65 -16.33
CA LEU A 193 7.73 -10.31 -17.46
C LEU A 193 9.22 -10.53 -17.21
N TYR A 194 9.78 -9.94 -16.15
CA TYR A 194 11.22 -9.90 -15.88
C TYR A 194 11.61 -10.65 -14.60
N ILE A 195 10.65 -11.27 -13.90
CA ILE A 195 10.89 -12.05 -12.67
C ILE A 195 11.60 -13.35 -13.05
N LYS A 196 12.83 -13.53 -12.57
CA LYS A 196 13.65 -14.72 -12.80
C LYS A 196 13.91 -15.53 -11.52
N SER A 197 14.03 -14.82 -10.40
CA SER A 197 14.22 -15.36 -9.03
C SER A 197 13.34 -14.62 -8.04
N VAL A 198 13.20 -15.14 -6.81
CA VAL A 198 12.45 -14.45 -5.75
C VAL A 198 13.13 -13.12 -5.42
N LYS A 199 14.47 -13.08 -5.35
CA LYS A 199 15.24 -11.83 -5.20
C LYS A 199 14.87 -10.78 -6.23
N SER A 200 14.83 -11.14 -7.51
CA SER A 200 14.48 -10.19 -8.58
C SER A 200 13.06 -9.63 -8.43
N GLY A 201 12.11 -10.47 -8.03
CA GLY A 201 10.73 -10.04 -7.79
C GLY A 201 10.63 -9.10 -6.58
N VAL A 202 11.32 -9.41 -5.48
CA VAL A 202 11.37 -8.55 -4.30
C VAL A 202 12.03 -7.21 -4.63
N LEU A 203 13.17 -7.19 -5.32
CA LEU A 203 13.84 -5.95 -5.72
C LEU A 203 12.93 -5.03 -6.56
N TYR A 204 12.21 -5.59 -7.51
CA TYR A 204 11.27 -4.81 -8.32
C TYR A 204 10.14 -4.20 -7.48
N ALA A 205 9.63 -4.93 -6.49
CA ALA A 205 8.64 -4.40 -5.56
C ALA A 205 9.20 -3.32 -4.65
N ILE A 206 10.48 -3.42 -4.25
CA ILE A 206 11.18 -2.36 -3.50
C ILE A 206 11.21 -1.07 -4.33
N PHE A 207 11.54 -1.13 -5.62
CA PHE A 207 11.53 0.08 -6.47
C PHE A 207 10.14 0.69 -6.61
N ILE A 208 9.09 -0.12 -6.65
CA ILE A 208 7.70 0.38 -6.64
C ILE A 208 7.36 1.02 -5.30
N ALA A 209 7.73 0.40 -4.17
CA ALA A 209 7.54 0.97 -2.85
C ALA A 209 8.29 2.30 -2.66
N LEU A 210 9.50 2.43 -3.21
CA LEU A 210 10.25 3.69 -3.22
C LEU A 210 9.56 4.77 -4.04
N GLY A 211 9.07 4.45 -5.23
CA GLY A 211 8.32 5.40 -6.06
C GLY A 211 7.01 5.83 -5.40
N PHE A 212 6.31 4.89 -4.75
CA PHE A 212 5.09 5.14 -4.01
C PHE A 212 5.32 6.09 -2.83
N SER A 213 6.24 5.69 -1.93
CA SER A 213 6.57 6.46 -0.73
C SER A 213 7.14 7.84 -1.06
N PHE A 214 7.87 7.99 -2.17
CA PHE A 214 8.37 9.29 -2.63
C PHE A 214 7.22 10.27 -2.92
N VAL A 215 6.23 9.85 -3.74
CA VAL A 215 5.10 10.72 -4.09
C VAL A 215 4.22 10.99 -2.87
N GLU A 216 3.94 9.97 -2.07
CA GLU A 216 3.15 10.11 -0.85
C GLU A 216 3.81 11.08 0.14
N ASN A 217 5.13 10.96 0.35
CA ASN A 217 5.87 11.85 1.24
C ASN A 217 5.86 13.31 0.76
N ILE A 218 5.97 13.55 -0.55
CA ILE A 218 5.85 14.91 -1.11
C ILE A 218 4.49 15.50 -0.75
N LEU A 219 3.41 14.75 -0.98
CA LEU A 219 2.06 15.23 -0.78
C LEU A 219 1.73 15.43 0.70
N TYR A 220 2.19 14.52 1.56
CA TYR A 220 2.02 14.64 3.00
C TYR A 220 2.76 15.86 3.55
N LEU A 221 4.03 16.05 3.15
CA LEU A 221 4.82 17.20 3.59
C LEU A 221 4.27 18.50 3.04
N TYR A 222 3.80 18.53 1.80
CA TYR A 222 3.17 19.70 1.21
C TYR A 222 1.88 20.08 1.94
N GLY A 223 1.02 19.10 2.25
CA GLY A 223 -0.21 19.32 3.02
C GLY A 223 0.06 19.89 4.41
N ASN A 224 1.09 19.39 5.10
CA ASN A 224 1.49 19.92 6.41
C ASN A 224 2.21 21.26 6.30
N PHE A 225 3.00 21.48 5.25
CA PHE A 225 3.67 22.76 5.00
C PHE A 225 2.67 23.90 4.81
N ILE A 226 1.57 23.67 4.08
CA ILE A 226 0.50 24.68 3.94
C ILE A 226 -0.11 25.04 5.30
N LYS A 227 -0.28 24.06 6.19
CA LYS A 227 -0.91 24.26 7.51
C LYS A 227 0.04 24.87 8.54
N LEU A 228 1.30 24.46 8.56
CA LEU A 228 2.27 24.75 9.62
C LEU A 228 3.37 25.73 9.20
N GLY A 229 3.69 25.83 7.90
CA GLY A 229 4.89 26.52 7.40
C GLY A 229 6.20 25.75 7.70
N LEU A 230 7.35 26.42 7.57
CA LEU A 230 8.66 25.85 7.94
C LEU A 230 8.86 25.88 9.46
N THR A 231 8.35 24.87 10.16
CA THR A 231 8.48 24.72 11.62
C THR A 231 9.34 23.52 12.00
N SER A 232 9.78 23.47 13.25
CA SER A 232 10.48 22.30 13.81
C SER A 232 9.62 21.03 13.74
N GLU A 233 8.30 21.17 13.84
CA GLU A 233 7.34 20.07 13.68
C GLU A 233 7.36 19.50 12.27
N LEU A 234 7.34 20.35 11.23
CA LEU A 234 7.46 19.89 9.84
C LEU A 234 8.78 19.14 9.59
N VAL A 235 9.87 19.60 10.21
CA VAL A 235 11.18 18.91 10.12
C VAL A 235 11.13 17.53 10.79
N GLN A 236 10.46 17.40 11.94
CA GLN A 236 10.26 16.11 12.59
C GLN A 236 9.43 15.16 11.72
N ILE A 237 8.32 15.65 11.14
CA ILE A 237 7.49 14.89 10.21
C ILE A 237 8.33 14.41 9.01
N TYR A 238 9.16 15.29 8.45
CA TYR A 238 10.08 14.96 7.36
C TYR A 238 11.00 13.78 7.71
N PHE A 239 11.68 13.82 8.86
CA PHE A 239 12.58 12.74 9.26
C PHE A 239 11.83 11.43 9.50
N LEU A 240 10.70 11.50 10.20
CA LEU A 240 9.90 10.31 10.50
C LEU A 240 9.41 9.64 9.21
N ARG A 241 8.92 10.41 8.25
CA ARG A 241 8.41 9.87 6.98
C ARG A 241 9.51 9.37 6.05
N SER A 242 10.59 10.12 5.93
CA SER A 242 11.69 9.80 5.00
C SER A 242 12.45 8.52 5.35
N ILE A 243 12.41 8.11 6.62
CA ILE A 243 13.08 6.90 7.10
C ILE A 243 12.04 5.82 7.36
N PHE A 244 11.08 6.07 8.24
CA PHE A 244 10.27 5.00 8.80
C PHE A 244 9.09 4.60 7.92
N SER A 245 8.33 5.57 7.40
CA SER A 245 7.25 5.26 6.45
C SER A 245 7.83 4.58 5.20
N VAL A 246 8.97 5.05 4.68
CA VAL A 246 9.67 4.39 3.56
C VAL A 246 9.99 2.92 3.86
N VAL A 247 10.54 2.62 5.04
CA VAL A 247 10.84 1.23 5.43
C VAL A 247 9.58 0.37 5.54
N VAL A 248 8.46 0.92 6.00
CA VAL A 248 7.18 0.20 6.07
C VAL A 248 6.69 -0.17 4.68
N HIS A 249 6.70 0.76 3.72
CA HIS A 249 6.32 0.43 2.34
C HIS A 249 7.23 -0.63 1.73
N ILE A 250 8.54 -0.51 1.95
CA ILE A 250 9.53 -1.50 1.48
C ILE A 250 9.23 -2.86 2.11
N LEU A 251 8.98 -2.94 3.41
CA LEU A 251 8.69 -4.18 4.12
C LEU A 251 7.41 -4.84 3.58
N CYS A 252 6.30 -4.08 3.53
CA CYS A 252 5.00 -4.59 3.08
C CYS A 252 5.10 -5.11 1.63
N SER A 253 5.63 -4.28 0.72
CA SER A 253 5.78 -4.67 -0.68
C SER A 253 6.77 -5.84 -0.87
N SER A 254 7.83 -5.91 -0.05
CA SER A 254 8.78 -7.04 -0.09
C SER A 254 8.14 -8.35 0.33
N ILE A 255 7.30 -8.35 1.38
CA ILE A 255 6.56 -9.54 1.81
C ILE A 255 5.59 -10.00 0.72
N VAL A 256 4.76 -9.10 0.20
CA VAL A 256 3.81 -9.43 -0.87
C VAL A 256 4.55 -10.01 -2.08
N ALA A 257 5.63 -9.36 -2.51
CA ALA A 257 6.44 -9.80 -3.65
C ALA A 257 7.22 -11.09 -3.40
N TYR A 258 7.68 -11.34 -2.18
CA TYR A 258 8.36 -12.58 -1.80
C TYR A 258 7.41 -13.77 -1.96
N TYR A 259 6.23 -13.69 -1.34
CA TYR A 259 5.22 -14.75 -1.42
C TYR A 259 4.69 -14.92 -2.85
N PHE A 260 4.42 -13.81 -3.56
CA PHE A 260 3.99 -13.83 -4.95
C PHE A 260 5.03 -14.48 -5.86
N SER A 261 6.28 -14.04 -5.81
CA SER A 261 7.35 -14.51 -6.71
C SER A 261 7.69 -15.96 -6.43
N ARG A 262 7.73 -16.36 -5.16
CA ARG A 262 7.91 -17.77 -4.77
C ARG A 262 6.76 -18.63 -5.29
N ALA A 263 5.51 -18.19 -5.13
CA ALA A 263 4.35 -18.92 -5.63
C ALA A 263 4.35 -19.02 -7.17
N LEU A 264 4.67 -17.92 -7.85
CA LEU A 264 4.77 -17.82 -9.31
C LEU A 264 5.80 -18.81 -9.86
N LEU A 265 7.00 -18.83 -9.29
CA LEU A 265 8.10 -19.68 -9.75
C LEU A 265 7.88 -21.17 -9.43
N THR A 266 7.23 -21.47 -8.30
CA THR A 266 7.04 -22.86 -7.82
C THR A 266 5.78 -23.52 -8.39
N TYR A 267 4.63 -22.85 -8.30
CA TYR A 267 3.33 -23.50 -8.52
C TYR A 267 2.73 -23.21 -9.89
N ARG A 268 2.94 -22.00 -10.42
CA ARG A 268 2.35 -21.64 -11.71
C ARG A 268 2.98 -22.39 -12.88
N LYS A 269 4.29 -22.67 -12.82
CA LYS A 269 4.96 -23.55 -13.80
C LYS A 269 4.40 -24.97 -13.80
N ASN A 270 3.87 -25.43 -12.65
CA ASN A 270 3.31 -26.76 -12.47
C ASN A 270 1.78 -26.79 -12.61
N ASN A 271 1.15 -25.71 -13.10
CA ASN A 271 -0.31 -25.54 -13.24
C ASN A 271 -1.11 -25.73 -11.93
N LEU A 272 -0.48 -25.52 -10.77
CA LEU A 272 -1.12 -25.67 -9.47
C LEU A 272 -1.71 -24.32 -9.00
N ASN A 273 -2.94 -24.03 -9.42
CA ASN A 273 -3.60 -22.74 -9.15
C ASN A 273 -3.97 -22.55 -7.66
N PHE A 274 -4.46 -23.58 -6.98
CA PHE A 274 -4.89 -23.48 -5.58
C PHE A 274 -3.74 -23.14 -4.61
N PRO A 275 -2.60 -23.86 -4.59
CA PRO A 275 -1.48 -23.49 -3.72
C PRO A 275 -0.87 -22.14 -4.09
N PHE A 276 -0.89 -21.76 -5.38
CA PHE A 276 -0.50 -20.41 -5.80
C PHE A 276 -1.35 -19.33 -5.09
N ILE A 277 -2.68 -19.45 -5.19
CA ILE A 277 -3.61 -18.48 -4.59
C ILE A 277 -3.42 -18.43 -3.07
N LYS A 278 -3.34 -19.59 -2.40
CA LYS A 278 -3.18 -19.66 -0.94
C LYS A 278 -1.90 -18.94 -0.46
N VAL A 279 -0.77 -19.18 -1.11
CA VAL A 279 0.51 -18.58 -0.72
C VAL A 279 0.53 -17.09 -1.03
N PHE A 280 -0.03 -16.67 -2.17
CA PHE A 280 -0.15 -15.26 -2.50
C PHE A 280 -1.08 -14.51 -1.53
N PHE A 281 -2.23 -15.09 -1.17
CA PHE A 281 -3.18 -14.53 -0.21
C PHE A 281 -2.55 -14.31 1.16
N LEU A 282 -1.75 -15.27 1.63
CA LEU A 282 -1.03 -15.13 2.88
C LEU A 282 -0.09 -13.92 2.84
N GLY A 283 0.70 -13.77 1.78
CA GLY A 283 1.59 -12.62 1.60
C GLY A 283 0.84 -11.29 1.55
N LEU A 284 -0.25 -11.23 0.77
CA LEU A 284 -1.10 -10.05 0.64
C LEU A 284 -1.72 -9.67 2.00
N PHE A 285 -2.30 -10.62 2.71
CA PHE A 285 -2.92 -10.40 4.01
C PHE A 285 -1.91 -9.92 5.06
N ILE A 286 -0.71 -10.53 5.12
CA ILE A 286 0.35 -10.06 6.02
C ILE A 286 0.79 -8.64 5.67
N GLY A 287 0.96 -8.31 4.38
CA GLY A 287 1.31 -6.97 3.93
C GLY A 287 0.28 -5.92 4.37
N ILE A 288 -1.01 -6.21 4.16
CA ILE A 288 -2.12 -5.33 4.55
C ILE A 288 -2.16 -5.12 6.07
N LEU A 289 -2.03 -6.20 6.85
CA LEU A 289 -2.06 -6.09 8.30
C LEU A 289 -0.86 -5.31 8.84
N LEU A 290 0.35 -5.54 8.31
CA LEU A 290 1.52 -4.79 8.72
C LEU A 290 1.39 -3.31 8.39
N HIS A 291 0.84 -2.97 7.23
CA HIS A 291 0.54 -1.60 6.86
C HIS A 291 -0.46 -0.98 7.84
N ALA A 292 -1.61 -1.65 8.04
CA ALA A 292 -2.66 -1.16 8.91
C ALA A 292 -2.19 -0.98 10.36
N ILE A 293 -1.45 -1.94 10.91
CA ILE A 293 -0.90 -1.84 12.27
C ILE A 293 0.02 -0.64 12.40
N PHE A 294 0.86 -0.36 11.40
CA PHE A 294 1.73 0.80 11.43
C PHE A 294 0.92 2.10 11.50
N ASP A 295 -0.07 2.28 10.63
CA ASP A 295 -0.88 3.50 10.63
C ASP A 295 -1.75 3.65 11.88
N ILE A 296 -2.34 2.55 12.36
CA ILE A 296 -3.12 2.53 13.60
C ILE A 296 -2.23 2.94 14.78
N THR A 297 -1.03 2.37 14.88
CA THR A 297 -0.13 2.67 16.01
C THR A 297 0.38 4.10 15.98
N LEU A 298 0.66 4.66 14.79
CA LEU A 298 0.95 6.08 14.63
C LEU A 298 -0.23 6.96 15.04
N THR A 299 -1.44 6.60 14.62
CA THR A 299 -2.67 7.35 14.93
C THR A 299 -2.97 7.37 16.43
N LEU A 300 -2.68 6.27 17.13
CA LEU A 300 -2.84 6.16 18.58
C LEU A 300 -1.66 6.74 19.37
N GLY A 301 -0.63 7.28 18.72
CA GLY A 301 0.52 7.90 19.37
C GLY A 301 1.60 6.92 19.88
N PHE A 302 1.54 5.64 19.50
CA PHE A 302 2.51 4.62 19.92
C PHE A 302 3.78 4.64 19.05
N SER A 303 4.57 5.70 19.17
CA SER A 303 5.77 5.93 18.34
C SER A 303 6.89 4.88 18.53
N PHE A 304 6.92 4.12 19.62
CA PHE A 304 7.93 3.07 19.82
C PHE A 304 7.84 1.94 18.78
N VAL A 305 6.63 1.66 18.25
CA VAL A 305 6.40 0.63 17.23
C VAL A 305 7.22 0.90 15.96
N ILE A 306 7.49 2.16 15.67
CA ILE A 306 8.32 2.61 14.55
C ILE A 306 9.70 1.95 14.57
N LEU A 307 10.34 1.87 15.74
CA LEU A 307 11.68 1.28 15.88
C LEU A 307 11.66 -0.23 15.61
N ILE A 308 10.61 -0.92 16.07
CA ILE A 308 10.41 -2.35 15.84
C ILE A 308 10.27 -2.61 14.34
N TYR A 309 9.42 -1.84 13.66
CA TYR A 309 9.24 -1.93 12.20
C TYR A 309 10.54 -1.66 11.45
N PHE A 310 11.32 -0.67 11.88
CA PHE A 310 12.61 -0.38 11.28
C PHE A 310 13.59 -1.55 11.39
N MET A 311 13.81 -2.06 12.61
CA MET A 311 14.75 -3.17 12.85
C MET A 311 14.28 -4.45 12.15
N PHE A 312 13.03 -4.86 12.38
CA PHE A 312 12.49 -6.06 11.78
C PHE A 312 12.45 -5.96 10.26
N GLY A 313 12.00 -4.82 9.73
CA GLY A 313 11.93 -4.59 8.29
C GLY A 313 13.29 -4.67 7.62
N TYR A 314 14.29 -4.01 8.19
CA TYR A 314 15.66 -4.07 7.70
C TYR A 314 16.22 -5.50 7.71
N PHE A 315 16.12 -6.22 8.84
CA PHE A 315 16.62 -7.59 8.95
C PHE A 315 15.87 -8.57 8.06
N TYR A 316 14.54 -8.44 7.96
CA TYR A 316 13.73 -9.31 7.11
C TYR A 316 14.11 -9.14 5.64
N VAL A 317 14.10 -7.90 5.13
CA VAL A 317 14.39 -7.61 3.72
C VAL A 317 15.81 -8.03 3.37
N THR A 318 16.81 -7.67 4.18
CA THR A 318 18.20 -8.11 3.95
C THR A 318 18.33 -9.63 3.95
N SER A 319 17.65 -10.35 4.85
CA SER A 319 17.71 -11.81 4.89
C SER A 319 17.22 -12.48 3.60
N ILE A 320 16.34 -11.84 2.83
CA ILE A 320 15.88 -12.36 1.52
C ILE A 320 17.04 -12.36 0.53
N PHE A 321 17.89 -11.32 0.54
CA PHE A 321 19.01 -11.19 -0.40
C PHE A 321 20.20 -12.08 -0.05
N TYR A 322 20.34 -12.50 1.22
CA TYR A 322 21.42 -13.39 1.67
C TYR A 322 21.08 -14.90 1.67
N LYS A 323 19.79 -15.28 1.55
CA LYS A 323 19.34 -16.69 1.66
C LYS A 323 19.27 -17.49 0.35
N GLU A 324 19.35 -16.84 -0.81
CA GLU A 324 19.68 -17.54 -2.07
C GLU A 324 21.14 -17.27 -2.44
#